data_AF-A0A2P4WYX5-F1
#
_entry.id   AF-A0A2P4WYX5-F1
#
_cell.length_a   1.000
_cell.length_b   1.000
_cell.length_c   1.000
_cell.angle_alpha   90.00
_cell.angle_beta   90.00
_cell.angle_gamma   90.00
#
_symmetry.space_group_name_H-M   'P 1'
#
loop_
_entity.id
_entity.type
_entity.pdbx_description
1 polymer ?
#
loop_
_entity_poly.entity_id
_entity_poly.type
_entity_poly.pdbx_seq_one_letter_code
_entity_poly.pdbx_strand_id
1 'polypeptide(L)'
;MSRLRELPEAHDDANDDEMEVKQLEPDFQSLAKSLDVPDELPVQWPHQITRSLQLQVEDNVVLKDSWGADFCRCTVDCYRNICPNASGPLFCASDNCSLMGKCSNSVYETKDVELFYAKTGVGVRATDTILVGSTIAPYTGLLTDHDYFNDPVQHDAAIKRKKGKQLFIDAEHWGTIARFINHSCDPNTEFIEMRHNREVQVMVIATRPILRGDEVTIDYGEDLWFNCGCESGICRGGNTFSRVSVAKA
;
A
#
# COMPACT_ATOMS: atom_id res chain seq x y z
N MET A 1 80.77 53.71 11.60
CA MET A 1 80.04 53.25 12.81
C MET A 1 78.70 53.98 12.86
N SER A 2 77.59 53.22 12.72
CA SER A 2 76.30 53.44 13.40
C SER A 2 75.54 54.77 13.14
N ARG A 3 74.24 54.85 12.80
CA ARG A 3 73.10 53.94 12.67
C ARG A 3 72.07 54.74 11.84
N LEU A 4 71.49 54.18 10.79
CA LEU A 4 70.27 54.71 10.15
C LEU A 4 69.11 53.80 10.56
N ARG A 5 68.01 54.39 11.01
CA ARG A 5 66.76 53.70 11.36
C ARG A 5 66.07 53.30 10.06
N GLU A 6 65.72 52.03 9.95
CA GLU A 6 64.88 51.49 8.89
C GLU A 6 63.42 51.92 9.12
N LEU A 7 62.76 52.37 8.06
CA LEU A 7 61.32 52.56 7.95
C LEU A 7 60.72 51.30 7.31
N PRO A 8 59.54 50.83 7.71
CA PRO A 8 58.97 49.59 7.18
C PRO A 8 58.46 49.76 5.74
N GLU A 9 58.68 48.69 4.97
CA GLU A 9 58.33 48.51 3.56
C GLU A 9 56.81 48.52 3.33
N ALA A 10 56.40 49.11 2.22
CA ALA A 10 55.04 49.06 1.71
C ALA A 10 54.76 47.67 1.13
N HIS A 11 53.77 46.97 1.69
CA HIS A 11 53.19 45.78 1.09
C HIS A 11 51.98 46.18 0.23
N ASP A 12 52.12 45.95 -1.07
CA ASP A 12 51.01 45.79 -2.01
C ASP A 12 50.27 44.51 -1.65
N ASP A 13 49.04 44.62 -1.16
CA ASP A 13 48.06 43.53 -1.21
C ASP A 13 46.75 44.14 -1.70
N ALA A 14 46.50 43.96 -3.00
CA ALA A 14 45.18 44.18 -3.60
C ALA A 14 44.21 43.19 -2.95
N ASN A 15 43.32 43.68 -2.10
CA ASN A 15 42.15 42.91 -1.68
C ASN A 15 41.16 42.91 -2.84
N ASP A 16 41.00 41.75 -3.47
CA ASP A 16 39.83 41.43 -4.28
C ASP A 16 38.59 41.48 -3.38
N ASP A 17 37.77 42.52 -3.52
CA ASP A 17 36.42 42.54 -2.94
C ASP A 17 35.54 41.53 -3.71
N GLU A 18 35.57 40.26 -3.29
CA GLU A 18 34.53 39.30 -3.67
C GLU A 18 33.21 39.71 -3.00
N MET A 19 32.31 40.30 -3.79
CA MET A 19 30.93 40.55 -3.40
C MET A 19 30.20 39.20 -3.25
N GLU A 20 30.04 38.74 -2.01
CA GLU A 20 29.29 37.53 -1.68
C GLU A 20 27.79 37.77 -1.98
N VAL A 21 27.34 37.33 -3.16
CA VAL A 21 25.91 37.31 -3.51
C VAL A 21 25.24 36.21 -2.68
N LYS A 22 24.71 36.57 -1.51
CA LYS A 22 23.72 35.73 -0.83
C LYS A 22 22.46 35.73 -1.69
N GLN A 23 22.31 34.71 -2.53
CA GLN A 23 21.01 34.35 -3.07
C GLN A 23 20.11 34.05 -1.86
N LEU A 24 19.23 34.99 -1.53
CA LEU A 24 18.05 34.73 -0.73
C LEU A 24 17.16 33.85 -1.60
N GLU A 25 17.42 32.55 -1.60
CA GLU A 25 16.44 31.55 -1.98
C GLU A 25 15.19 31.83 -1.14
N PRO A 26 14.02 32.11 -1.74
CA PRO A 26 12.80 32.21 -0.97
C PRO A 26 12.65 30.92 -0.16
N ASP A 27 12.43 31.03 1.14
CA ASP A 27 12.10 29.88 1.97
C ASP A 27 10.68 29.41 1.58
N PHE A 28 10.62 28.65 0.49
CA PHE A 28 9.38 28.11 -0.07
C PHE A 28 8.67 27.21 0.95
N GLN A 29 9.40 26.65 1.93
CA GLN A 29 8.83 25.83 3.00
C GLN A 29 8.08 26.66 4.04
N SER A 30 8.57 27.85 4.41
CA SER A 30 7.80 28.76 5.29
C SER A 30 6.65 29.43 4.55
N LEU A 31 6.80 29.72 3.25
CA LEU A 31 5.73 30.30 2.44
C LEU A 31 4.58 29.30 2.20
N ALA A 32 4.89 28.03 1.93
CA ALA A 32 3.91 26.95 1.79
C ALA A 32 3.14 26.67 3.08
N LYS A 33 3.75 26.89 4.26
CA LYS A 33 3.05 26.80 5.56
C LYS A 33 2.14 27.99 5.85
N SER A 34 2.34 29.12 5.18
CA SER A 34 1.58 30.36 5.39
C SER A 34 0.34 30.49 4.48
N LEU A 35 0.29 29.67 3.43
CA LEU A 35 -0.84 29.56 2.52
C LEU A 35 -1.53 28.24 2.84
N ASP A 36 -2.85 28.26 3.11
CA ASP A 36 -3.69 27.05 3.22
C ASP A 36 -3.77 26.33 1.85
N VAL A 37 -2.63 25.93 1.29
CA VAL A 37 -2.55 25.07 0.12
C VAL A 37 -2.84 23.66 0.64
N PRO A 38 -3.88 22.98 0.14
CA PRO A 38 -4.12 21.59 0.50
C PRO A 38 -2.83 20.79 0.25
N ASP A 39 -2.40 20.01 1.24
CA ASP A 39 -1.30 19.04 1.13
C ASP A 39 -1.58 18.09 -0.05
N GLU A 40 -1.04 18.45 -1.21
CA GLU A 40 -1.12 17.74 -2.49
C GLU A 40 -2.53 17.47 -3.03
N LEU A 41 -2.73 17.65 -4.35
CA LEU A 41 -3.98 17.26 -4.99
C LEU A 41 -4.19 15.74 -4.82
N PRO A 42 -5.43 15.27 -4.54
CA PRO A 42 -5.69 13.85 -4.35
C PRO A 42 -5.31 13.06 -5.60
N VAL A 43 -4.63 11.93 -5.40
CA VAL A 43 -4.24 11.04 -6.50
C VAL A 43 -5.50 10.49 -7.15
N GLN A 44 -5.66 10.75 -8.45
CA GLN A 44 -6.79 10.26 -9.21
C GLN A 44 -6.63 8.78 -9.54
N TRP A 45 -7.75 8.06 -9.60
CA TRP A 45 -7.78 6.69 -10.04
C TRP A 45 -7.30 6.57 -11.50
N PRO A 46 -6.35 5.67 -11.83
CA PRO A 46 -5.84 5.54 -13.19
C PRO A 46 -6.92 5.08 -14.17
N HIS A 47 -7.05 5.77 -15.31
CA HIS A 47 -8.13 5.57 -16.28
C HIS A 47 -8.11 4.18 -16.94
N GLN A 48 -6.95 3.54 -17.01
CA GLN A 48 -6.75 2.22 -17.60
C GLN A 48 -7.18 1.06 -16.70
N ILE A 49 -7.48 1.34 -15.43
CA ILE A 49 -7.86 0.32 -14.45
C ILE A 49 -9.36 0.38 -14.21
N THR A 50 -10.04 -0.74 -14.43
CA THR A 50 -11.46 -0.85 -14.12
C THR A 50 -11.64 -1.18 -12.63
N ARG A 51 -12.38 -0.33 -11.90
CA ARG A 51 -12.69 -0.59 -10.49
C ARG A 51 -13.69 -1.74 -10.37
N SER A 52 -13.33 -2.79 -9.65
CA SER A 52 -14.16 -3.99 -9.46
C SER A 52 -13.97 -4.61 -8.08
N LEU A 53 -15.07 -4.86 -7.38
CA LEU A 53 -15.07 -5.66 -6.15
C LEU A 53 -15.08 -7.16 -6.41
N GLN A 54 -15.23 -7.58 -7.66
CA GLN A 54 -15.33 -8.98 -8.05
C GLN A 54 -14.05 -9.47 -8.71
N LEU A 55 -13.53 -10.57 -8.19
CA LEU A 55 -12.47 -11.34 -8.80
C LEU A 55 -12.97 -11.95 -10.12
N GLN A 56 -12.30 -11.65 -11.22
CA GLN A 56 -12.55 -12.28 -12.51
C GLN A 56 -11.91 -13.66 -12.48
N VAL A 57 -12.58 -14.69 -12.97
CA VAL A 57 -12.04 -16.06 -12.96
C VAL A 57 -11.84 -16.50 -14.39
N GLU A 58 -10.61 -16.92 -14.72
CA GLU A 58 -10.28 -17.44 -16.04
C GLU A 58 -11.04 -18.76 -16.32
N ASP A 59 -11.44 -19.00 -17.57
CA ASP A 59 -12.34 -20.11 -17.94
C ASP A 59 -11.81 -21.50 -17.55
N ASN A 60 -10.49 -21.69 -17.55
CA ASN A 60 -9.77 -22.90 -17.16
C ASN A 60 -9.66 -23.09 -15.63
N VAL A 61 -9.95 -22.06 -14.84
CA VAL A 61 -9.83 -22.11 -13.38
C VAL A 61 -11.13 -22.63 -12.76
N VAL A 62 -11.08 -23.85 -12.25
CA VAL A 62 -12.23 -24.48 -11.56
C VAL A 62 -12.11 -24.30 -10.04
N LEU A 63 -12.98 -23.48 -9.48
CA LEU A 63 -13.11 -23.30 -8.03
C LEU A 63 -14.03 -24.38 -7.44
N LYS A 64 -13.47 -25.18 -6.54
CA LYS A 64 -14.24 -26.15 -5.76
C LYS A 64 -15.11 -25.42 -4.74
N ASP A 65 -16.36 -25.89 -4.65
CA ASP A 65 -17.31 -25.46 -3.65
C ASP A 65 -16.79 -25.76 -2.25
N SER A 66 -16.75 -24.75 -1.40
CA SER A 66 -16.51 -24.93 0.03
C SER A 66 -17.85 -25.17 0.72
N TRP A 67 -18.24 -26.43 0.83
CA TRP A 67 -19.37 -26.83 1.67
C TRP A 67 -19.04 -26.52 3.13
N GLY A 68 -19.64 -25.45 3.64
CA GLY A 68 -19.43 -25.00 5.01
C GLY A 68 -20.13 -23.69 5.35
N ALA A 69 -21.23 -23.34 4.66
CA ALA A 69 -21.99 -22.14 4.98
C ALA A 69 -22.70 -22.30 6.33
N ASP A 70 -21.98 -22.02 7.42
CA ASP A 70 -22.62 -21.68 8.67
C ASP A 70 -23.39 -20.38 8.43
N PHE A 71 -24.70 -20.42 8.70
CA PHE A 71 -25.50 -19.21 8.69
C PHE A 71 -25.03 -18.32 9.84
N CYS A 72 -24.52 -17.13 9.49
CA CYS A 72 -24.20 -16.12 10.49
C CYS A 72 -25.47 -15.74 11.25
N ARG A 73 -25.36 -15.63 12.58
CA ARG A 73 -26.46 -15.29 13.51
C ARG A 73 -26.33 -13.90 14.14
N CYS A 74 -25.51 -13.03 13.56
CA CYS A 74 -25.33 -11.67 14.05
C CYS A 74 -26.61 -10.84 13.91
N THR A 75 -26.82 -9.92 14.85
CA THR A 75 -27.99 -9.03 14.89
C THR A 75 -27.66 -7.56 14.70
N VAL A 76 -26.42 -7.14 15.01
CA VAL A 76 -25.97 -5.75 14.89
C VAL A 76 -25.02 -5.62 13.70
N ASP A 77 -23.92 -6.36 13.74
CA ASP A 77 -22.91 -6.36 12.67
C ASP A 77 -22.12 -7.67 12.69
N CYS A 78 -21.39 -7.93 11.61
CA CYS A 78 -20.53 -9.09 11.45
C CYS A 78 -19.06 -8.75 11.71
N TYR A 79 -18.73 -8.30 12.92
CA TYR A 79 -17.34 -8.05 13.30
C TYR A 79 -16.51 -9.33 13.29
N ARG A 80 -15.23 -9.22 12.92
CA ARG A 80 -14.32 -10.37 12.75
C ARG A 80 -14.15 -11.23 14.00
N ASN A 81 -14.21 -10.63 15.19
CA ASN A 81 -14.11 -11.31 16.48
C ASN A 81 -15.45 -11.82 17.05
N ILE A 82 -16.59 -11.53 16.39
CA ILE A 82 -17.93 -11.85 16.90
C ILE A 82 -18.69 -12.76 15.92
N CYS A 83 -18.59 -12.50 14.63
CA CYS A 83 -19.31 -13.24 13.60
C CYS A 83 -18.67 -14.62 13.35
N PRO A 84 -19.43 -15.72 13.42
CA PRO A 84 -18.93 -17.05 13.12
C PRO A 84 -18.28 -17.12 11.72
N ASN A 85 -18.93 -16.56 10.71
CA ASN A 85 -18.43 -16.55 9.33
C ASN A 85 -17.11 -15.77 9.26
N ALA A 86 -17.07 -14.58 9.86
CA ALA A 86 -15.90 -13.70 9.84
C ALA A 86 -14.71 -14.26 10.64
N SER A 87 -14.97 -14.99 11.73
CA SER A 87 -13.92 -15.67 12.49
C SER A 87 -13.34 -16.87 11.75
N GLY A 88 -14.11 -17.45 10.82
CA GLY A 88 -13.68 -18.46 9.87
C GLY A 88 -13.23 -17.88 8.53
N PRO A 89 -13.02 -18.74 7.52
CA PRO A 89 -12.66 -18.35 6.16
C PRO A 89 -13.90 -18.05 5.29
N LEU A 90 -14.96 -17.45 5.85
CA LEU A 90 -16.22 -17.21 5.14
C LEU A 90 -16.58 -15.73 5.09
N PHE A 91 -16.86 -15.20 3.91
CA PHE A 91 -17.44 -13.86 3.80
C PHE A 91 -18.98 -13.93 3.87
N CYS A 92 -19.59 -12.86 4.37
CA CYS A 92 -21.04 -12.76 4.47
C CYS A 92 -21.65 -12.29 3.14
N ALA A 93 -22.64 -13.05 2.66
CA ALA A 93 -23.44 -12.79 1.48
C ALA A 93 -24.93 -12.77 1.85
N SER A 94 -25.79 -12.43 0.89
CA SER A 94 -27.23 -12.28 1.12
C SER A 94 -27.93 -13.55 1.60
N ASP A 95 -27.40 -14.71 1.25
CA ASP A 95 -27.95 -16.04 1.49
C ASP A 95 -27.29 -16.78 2.68
N ASN A 96 -26.25 -16.21 3.31
CA ASN A 96 -25.58 -16.82 4.48
C ASN A 96 -25.50 -15.90 5.72
N CYS A 97 -26.06 -14.68 5.63
CA CYS A 97 -25.96 -13.65 6.66
C CYS A 97 -27.34 -13.17 7.12
N SER A 98 -27.56 -13.14 8.43
CA SER A 98 -28.79 -12.58 9.05
C SER A 98 -29.01 -11.09 8.73
N LEU A 99 -27.94 -10.38 8.37
CA LEU A 99 -27.97 -8.97 7.92
C LEU A 99 -28.04 -8.84 6.39
N MET A 100 -28.39 -9.91 5.69
CA MET A 100 -28.55 -9.96 4.22
C MET A 100 -27.31 -9.50 3.44
N GLY A 101 -26.12 -9.78 3.98
CA GLY A 101 -24.84 -9.38 3.36
C GLY A 101 -24.53 -7.88 3.47
N LYS A 102 -25.25 -7.13 4.29
CA LYS A 102 -24.99 -5.70 4.57
C LYS A 102 -24.33 -5.56 5.95
N CYS A 103 -23.07 -5.98 6.06
CA CYS A 103 -22.35 -6.07 7.33
C CYS A 103 -20.83 -5.94 7.11
N SER A 104 -20.05 -5.70 8.16
CA SER A 104 -18.60 -5.56 8.07
C SER A 104 -17.81 -6.77 7.55
N ASN A 105 -18.44 -7.94 7.43
CA ASN A 105 -17.85 -9.14 6.82
C ASN A 105 -18.30 -9.39 5.37
N SER A 106 -19.02 -8.46 4.74
CA SER A 106 -19.34 -8.56 3.31
C SER A 106 -18.17 -8.11 2.44
N VAL A 107 -18.30 -8.29 1.13
CA VAL A 107 -17.32 -7.79 0.16
C VAL A 107 -17.59 -6.32 -0.12
N TYR A 108 -16.69 -5.44 0.32
CA TYR A 108 -16.74 -3.99 0.07
C TYR A 108 -15.34 -3.38 0.11
N GLU A 109 -15.22 -2.18 -0.47
CA GLU A 109 -14.08 -1.29 -0.28
C GLU A 109 -14.48 -0.18 0.70
N THR A 110 -13.69 0.04 1.74
CA THR A 110 -13.95 1.11 2.72
C THR A 110 -13.77 2.48 2.09
N LYS A 111 -14.55 3.45 2.56
CA LYS A 111 -14.43 4.87 2.19
C LYS A 111 -13.37 5.60 3.03
N ASP A 112 -12.86 4.95 4.07
CA ASP A 112 -11.96 5.55 5.07
C ASP A 112 -10.48 5.47 4.63
N VAL A 113 -10.26 5.35 3.32
CA VAL A 113 -8.94 5.32 2.68
C VAL A 113 -8.95 6.13 1.39
N GLU A 114 -7.78 6.62 1.00
CA GLU A 114 -7.57 7.32 -0.27
C GLU A 114 -6.20 7.02 -0.87
N LEU A 115 -6.06 7.27 -2.18
CA LEU A 115 -4.76 7.24 -2.85
C LEU A 115 -3.95 8.49 -2.51
N PHE A 116 -2.65 8.30 -2.29
CA PHE A 116 -1.71 9.39 -2.04
C PHE A 116 -0.32 9.08 -2.61
N TYR A 117 0.54 10.09 -2.73
CA TYR A 117 1.95 9.87 -3.06
C TYR A 117 2.74 9.51 -1.79
N ALA A 118 3.11 8.23 -1.68
CA ALA A 118 4.04 7.74 -0.69
C ALA A 118 5.49 7.87 -1.21
N LYS A 119 6.46 7.64 -0.31
CA LYS A 119 7.89 7.61 -0.69
C LYS A 119 8.21 6.55 -1.75
N THR A 120 7.44 5.47 -1.78
CA THR A 120 7.61 4.32 -2.69
C THR A 120 6.72 4.38 -3.93
N GLY A 121 6.07 5.52 -4.20
CA GLY A 121 5.16 5.72 -5.32
C GLY A 121 3.72 5.95 -4.86
N VAL A 122 2.74 5.58 -5.67
CA VAL A 122 1.32 5.67 -5.27
C VAL A 122 1.06 4.65 -4.16
N GLY A 123 0.53 5.12 -3.03
CA GLY A 123 0.15 4.33 -1.87
C GLY A 123 -1.31 4.54 -1.49
N VAL A 124 -1.72 3.89 -0.40
CA VAL A 124 -3.03 4.06 0.23
C VAL A 124 -2.84 4.56 1.64
N ARG A 125 -3.54 5.62 2.05
CA ARG A 125 -3.54 6.10 3.44
C ARG A 125 -4.94 6.14 4.02
N ALA A 126 -5.05 6.04 5.33
CA ALA A 126 -6.32 6.14 6.03
C ALA A 126 -6.79 7.60 6.13
N THR A 127 -8.06 7.85 5.85
CA THR A 127 -8.71 9.16 6.01
C THR A 127 -9.46 9.27 7.35
N ASP A 128 -9.67 8.15 8.04
CA ASP A 128 -10.20 8.09 9.40
C ASP A 128 -9.52 6.94 10.17
N THR A 129 -9.84 6.76 11.45
CA THR A 129 -9.35 5.65 12.26
C THR A 129 -10.00 4.34 11.84
N ILE A 130 -9.18 3.38 11.39
CA ILE A 130 -9.61 2.04 11.03
C ILE A 130 -9.24 1.08 12.17
N LEU A 131 -10.25 0.37 12.69
CA LEU A 131 -10.06 -0.55 13.81
C LEU A 131 -9.59 -1.93 13.34
N VAL A 132 -8.96 -2.67 14.26
CA VAL A 132 -8.51 -4.05 14.04
C VAL A 132 -9.67 -4.92 13.55
N GLY A 133 -9.41 -5.75 12.54
CA GLY A 133 -10.38 -6.65 11.94
C GLY A 133 -11.32 -6.00 10.91
N SER A 134 -11.19 -4.70 10.66
CA SER A 134 -11.92 -4.02 9.60
C SER A 134 -11.38 -4.42 8.23
N THR A 135 -12.28 -4.55 7.25
CA THR A 135 -11.91 -4.74 5.85
C THR A 135 -11.48 -3.42 5.24
N ILE A 136 -10.34 -3.42 4.56
CA ILE A 136 -9.91 -2.32 3.70
C ILE A 136 -10.59 -2.44 2.34
N ALA A 137 -10.29 -3.50 1.59
CA ALA A 137 -10.91 -3.82 0.32
C ALA A 137 -10.60 -5.27 -0.09
N PRO A 138 -11.38 -5.89 -1.00
CA PRO A 138 -10.94 -7.13 -1.65
C PRO A 138 -9.78 -6.83 -2.61
N TYR A 139 -8.74 -7.66 -2.60
CA TYR A 139 -7.71 -7.69 -3.62
C TYR A 139 -8.24 -8.44 -4.84
N THR A 140 -8.55 -7.71 -5.91
CA THR A 140 -9.23 -8.22 -7.10
C THR A 140 -8.38 -8.05 -8.35
N GLY A 141 -8.74 -8.80 -9.39
CA GLY A 141 -8.00 -8.93 -10.64
C GLY A 141 -8.52 -10.14 -11.41
N LEU A 142 -7.69 -10.67 -12.31
CA LEU A 142 -7.91 -11.95 -13.00
C LEU A 142 -7.27 -13.09 -12.20
N LEU A 143 -8.09 -14.04 -11.76
CA LEU A 143 -7.67 -15.29 -11.14
C LEU A 143 -7.34 -16.32 -12.22
N THR A 144 -6.07 -16.68 -12.32
CA THR A 144 -5.51 -17.57 -13.36
C THR A 144 -4.63 -18.65 -12.74
N ASP A 145 -4.43 -19.77 -13.45
CA ASP A 145 -3.41 -20.78 -13.14
C ASP A 145 -2.12 -20.61 -13.98
N HIS A 146 -1.97 -19.47 -14.66
CA HIS A 146 -0.77 -19.09 -15.38
C HIS A 146 0.46 -19.09 -14.47
N ASP A 147 1.54 -19.72 -14.91
CA ASP A 147 2.77 -19.86 -14.12
C ASP A 147 3.67 -18.65 -14.29
N TYR A 148 3.36 -17.60 -13.52
CA TYR A 148 4.11 -16.36 -13.53
C TYR A 148 5.52 -16.45 -12.95
N PHE A 149 5.91 -17.56 -12.30
CA PHE A 149 7.29 -17.73 -11.85
C PHE A 149 8.29 -17.82 -13.02
N ASN A 150 7.80 -18.14 -14.21
CA ASN A 150 8.60 -18.26 -15.43
C ASN A 150 8.36 -17.12 -16.43
N ASP A 151 7.52 -16.14 -16.08
CA ASP A 151 7.25 -14.97 -16.92
C ASP A 151 8.23 -13.83 -16.56
N PRO A 152 8.82 -13.11 -17.54
CA PRO A 152 9.51 -11.85 -17.26
C PRO A 152 8.62 -10.75 -16.68
N VAL A 153 7.29 -10.87 -16.78
CA VAL A 153 6.32 -9.90 -16.23
C VAL A 153 6.01 -10.21 -14.76
N GLN A 154 5.96 -9.17 -13.93
CA GLN A 154 5.74 -9.25 -12.48
C GLN A 154 4.25 -9.29 -12.15
N HIS A 155 3.87 -10.15 -11.20
CA HIS A 155 2.46 -10.30 -10.78
C HIS A 155 2.28 -10.11 -9.29
N ASP A 156 1.04 -9.77 -8.96
CA ASP A 156 0.72 -8.77 -7.95
C ASP A 156 0.28 -9.45 -6.62
N ALA A 157 -0.34 -10.64 -6.69
CA ALA A 157 -0.54 -11.54 -5.55
C ALA A 157 -0.69 -13.02 -5.95
N ALA A 158 -0.32 -13.95 -5.06
CA ALA A 158 -0.42 -15.40 -5.30
C ALA A 158 -1.23 -16.13 -4.21
N ILE A 159 -2.18 -16.98 -4.62
CA ILE A 159 -2.97 -17.86 -3.75
C ILE A 159 -2.35 -19.27 -3.72
N LYS A 160 -1.65 -19.59 -2.63
CA LYS A 160 -1.02 -20.91 -2.43
C LYS A 160 -2.04 -21.99 -2.08
N ARG A 161 -2.09 -23.09 -2.85
CA ARG A 161 -2.88 -24.28 -2.51
C ARG A 161 -2.00 -25.42 -2.00
N LYS A 162 -2.39 -26.06 -0.88
CA LYS A 162 -1.62 -27.14 -0.22
C LYS A 162 -1.41 -28.41 -1.08
N LYS A 163 -2.24 -28.65 -2.09
CA LYS A 163 -2.15 -29.78 -3.05
C LYS A 163 -2.77 -29.37 -4.39
N GLY A 164 -2.00 -28.79 -5.30
CA GLY A 164 -2.44 -28.39 -6.64
C GLY A 164 -1.57 -27.30 -7.27
N LYS A 165 -1.87 -26.94 -8.53
CA LYS A 165 -1.32 -25.74 -9.16
C LYS A 165 -1.64 -24.50 -8.30
N GLN A 166 -0.68 -23.59 -8.22
CA GLN A 166 -0.86 -22.29 -7.59
C GLN A 166 -1.77 -21.43 -8.48
N LEU A 167 -2.66 -20.66 -7.86
CA LEU A 167 -3.45 -19.66 -8.58
C LEU A 167 -2.87 -18.28 -8.27
N PHE A 168 -3.00 -17.37 -9.22
CA PHE A 168 -2.49 -16.01 -9.11
C PHE A 168 -3.60 -15.01 -9.39
N ILE A 169 -3.51 -13.84 -8.76
CA ILE A 169 -4.37 -12.70 -9.07
C ILE A 169 -3.52 -11.69 -9.84
N ASP A 170 -3.89 -11.47 -11.10
CA ASP A 170 -3.34 -10.42 -11.93
C ASP A 170 -4.22 -9.17 -11.84
N ALA A 171 -3.70 -8.12 -11.20
CA ALA A 171 -4.39 -6.84 -10.97
C ALA A 171 -4.00 -5.74 -11.97
N GLU A 172 -3.51 -6.12 -13.17
CA GLU A 172 -3.14 -5.16 -14.23
C GLU A 172 -4.32 -4.30 -14.70
N HIS A 173 -5.46 -4.93 -14.98
CA HIS A 173 -6.59 -4.29 -15.68
C HIS A 173 -7.83 -4.05 -14.79
N TRP A 174 -8.01 -4.86 -13.74
CA TRP A 174 -9.13 -4.76 -12.80
C TRP A 174 -8.61 -4.75 -11.38
N GLY A 175 -9.26 -3.98 -10.50
CA GLY A 175 -8.85 -3.94 -9.11
C GLY A 175 -9.71 -3.06 -8.23
N THR A 176 -9.40 -3.08 -6.94
CA THR A 176 -9.84 -2.09 -5.95
C THR A 176 -8.68 -1.19 -5.54
N ILE A 177 -8.88 -0.31 -4.56
CA ILE A 177 -7.77 0.44 -3.96
C ILE A 177 -6.65 -0.48 -3.41
N ALA A 178 -6.95 -1.75 -3.10
CA ALA A 178 -5.98 -2.69 -2.53
C ALA A 178 -4.75 -2.94 -3.42
N ARG A 179 -4.86 -2.76 -4.75
CA ARG A 179 -3.71 -2.93 -5.67
C ARG A 179 -2.62 -1.86 -5.48
N PHE A 180 -2.94 -0.76 -4.80
CA PHE A 180 -2.02 0.34 -4.52
C PHE A 180 -1.45 0.29 -3.09
N ILE A 181 -1.82 -0.72 -2.29
CA ILE A 181 -1.29 -0.88 -0.94
C ILE A 181 0.18 -1.27 -1.04
N ASN A 182 1.07 -0.45 -0.47
CA ASN A 182 2.50 -0.69 -0.52
C ASN A 182 2.96 -1.77 0.46
N HIS A 183 4.18 -2.25 0.22
CA HIS A 183 4.83 -3.20 1.10
C HIS A 183 5.38 -2.55 2.37
N SER A 184 5.18 -3.21 3.51
CA SER A 184 6.00 -3.02 4.72
C SER A 184 6.40 -4.37 5.33
N CYS A 185 7.63 -4.45 5.84
CA CYS A 185 8.10 -5.59 6.64
C CYS A 185 7.48 -5.62 8.05
N ASP A 186 6.89 -4.51 8.49
CA ASP A 186 5.99 -4.41 9.64
C ASP A 186 4.65 -3.86 9.12
N PRO A 187 3.77 -4.67 8.54
CA PRO A 187 2.53 -4.21 7.93
C PRO A 187 1.43 -3.91 8.96
N ASN A 188 0.39 -3.18 8.58
CA ASN A 188 -0.81 -2.99 9.40
C ASN A 188 -2.05 -3.72 8.87
N THR A 189 -1.88 -4.49 7.80
CA THR A 189 -2.91 -5.34 7.20
C THR A 189 -2.36 -6.73 6.83
N GLU A 190 -3.26 -7.66 6.56
CA GLU A 190 -2.95 -8.98 5.99
C GLU A 190 -3.96 -9.39 4.92
N PHE A 191 -3.55 -10.33 4.06
CA PHE A 191 -4.46 -10.98 3.11
C PHE A 191 -5.16 -12.16 3.77
N ILE A 192 -6.48 -12.23 3.63
CA ILE A 192 -7.29 -13.35 4.10
C ILE A 192 -8.10 -13.91 2.94
N GLU A 193 -7.82 -15.16 2.57
CA GLU A 193 -8.67 -15.90 1.62
C GLU A 193 -10.00 -16.24 2.30
N MET A 194 -11.09 -15.77 1.72
CA MET A 194 -12.45 -15.99 2.19
C MET A 194 -13.29 -16.60 1.09
N ARG A 195 -14.27 -17.42 1.47
CA ARG A 195 -15.07 -18.19 0.53
C ARG A 195 -16.55 -18.11 0.85
N HIS A 196 -17.36 -18.26 -0.19
CA HIS A 196 -18.77 -18.56 -0.06
C HIS A 196 -19.20 -19.31 -1.31
N ASN A 197 -19.77 -20.51 -1.15
CA ASN A 197 -20.06 -21.42 -2.26
C ASN A 197 -18.81 -21.65 -3.16
N ARG A 198 -18.91 -21.30 -4.45
CA ARG A 198 -17.81 -21.37 -5.43
C ARG A 198 -17.07 -20.04 -5.62
N GLU A 199 -17.41 -19.03 -4.84
CA GLU A 199 -16.75 -17.74 -4.88
C GLU A 199 -15.57 -17.70 -3.92
N VAL A 200 -14.48 -17.10 -4.38
CA VAL A 200 -13.27 -16.84 -3.60
C VAL A 200 -13.02 -15.34 -3.64
N GLN A 201 -12.69 -14.79 -2.48
CA GLN A 201 -12.23 -13.42 -2.32
C GLN A 201 -10.93 -13.43 -1.52
N VAL A 202 -10.01 -12.53 -1.83
CA VAL A 202 -8.84 -12.26 -1.01
C VAL A 202 -9.05 -10.89 -0.39
N MET A 203 -9.33 -10.84 0.91
CA MET A 203 -9.66 -9.59 1.61
C MET A 203 -8.42 -9.01 2.27
N VAL A 204 -8.21 -7.70 2.14
CA VAL A 204 -7.20 -6.98 2.94
C VAL A 204 -7.86 -6.56 4.25
N ILE A 205 -7.37 -7.10 5.37
CA ILE A 205 -7.94 -6.89 6.71
C ILE A 205 -6.91 -6.20 7.60
N ALA A 206 -7.34 -5.20 8.38
CA ALA A 206 -6.49 -4.52 9.35
C ALA A 206 -6.11 -5.45 10.52
N THR A 207 -4.81 -5.55 10.83
CA THR A 207 -4.27 -6.38 11.93
C THR A 207 -3.94 -5.57 13.17
N ARG A 208 -3.83 -4.26 13.03
CA ARG A 208 -3.67 -3.26 14.11
C ARG A 208 -4.48 -2.00 13.78
N PRO A 209 -4.74 -1.11 14.75
CA PRO A 209 -5.38 0.17 14.46
C PRO A 209 -4.54 0.96 13.44
N ILE A 210 -5.21 1.58 12.47
CA ILE A 210 -4.61 2.47 11.47
C ILE A 210 -5.22 3.85 11.71
N LEU A 211 -4.40 4.82 12.09
CA LEU A 211 -4.88 6.16 12.40
C LEU A 211 -5.01 6.98 11.12
N ARG A 212 -5.82 8.04 11.17
CA ARG A 212 -5.91 9.01 10.06
C ARG A 212 -4.51 9.51 9.69
N GLY A 213 -4.18 9.41 8.41
CA GLY A 213 -2.89 9.81 7.84
C GLY A 213 -1.87 8.68 7.74
N ASP A 214 -2.05 7.57 8.46
CA ASP A 214 -1.16 6.41 8.37
C ASP A 214 -1.30 5.74 6.99
N GLU A 215 -0.17 5.29 6.44
CA GLU A 215 -0.15 4.46 5.25
C GLU A 215 -0.68 3.06 5.57
N VAL A 216 -1.60 2.57 4.75
CA VAL A 216 -2.05 1.18 4.76
C VAL A 216 -0.99 0.35 4.04
N THR A 217 -0.45 -0.65 4.72
CA THR A 217 0.66 -1.47 4.21
C THR A 217 0.43 -2.95 4.45
N ILE A 218 1.02 -3.78 3.58
CA ILE A 218 0.91 -5.23 3.63
C ILE A 218 2.27 -5.92 3.44
N ASP A 219 2.40 -7.16 3.88
CA ASP A 219 3.60 -7.94 3.65
C ASP A 219 3.50 -8.69 2.30
N TYR A 220 4.45 -8.45 1.38
CA TYR A 220 4.52 -9.10 0.06
C TYR A 220 5.21 -10.47 0.12
N GLY A 221 5.78 -10.85 1.27
CA GLY A 221 6.51 -12.09 1.48
C GLY A 221 8.02 -11.90 1.57
N GLU A 222 8.74 -13.01 1.45
CA GLU A 222 10.19 -13.06 1.63
C GLU A 222 10.96 -12.75 0.32
N ASP A 223 10.42 -13.17 -0.83
CA ASP A 223 11.08 -13.07 -2.13
C ASP A 223 10.74 -11.73 -2.83
N LEU A 224 11.19 -10.62 -2.24
CA LEU A 224 10.99 -9.29 -2.84
C LEU A 224 11.88 -9.11 -4.08
N TRP A 225 11.28 -8.64 -5.18
CA TRP A 225 11.98 -8.31 -6.42
C TRP A 225 12.50 -6.86 -6.48
N PHE A 226 12.40 -6.13 -5.37
CA PHE A 226 12.82 -4.74 -5.21
C PHE A 226 13.50 -4.52 -3.87
N ASN A 227 14.29 -3.45 -3.76
CA ASN A 227 14.87 -3.02 -2.48
C ASN A 227 13.77 -2.38 -1.62
N CYS A 228 13.52 -2.93 -0.44
CA CYS A 228 12.47 -2.46 0.45
C CYS A 228 12.83 -1.11 1.07
N GLY A 229 12.02 -0.09 0.74
CA GLY A 229 12.08 1.24 1.33
C GLY A 229 11.08 1.48 2.46
N CYS A 230 10.63 0.44 3.18
CA CYS A 230 9.55 0.58 4.18
C CYS A 230 9.95 1.27 5.49
N GLU A 231 11.25 1.53 5.70
CA GLU A 231 11.80 2.21 6.90
C GLU A 231 11.49 1.55 8.25
N SER A 232 10.84 0.38 8.27
CA SER A 232 10.58 -0.37 9.49
C SER A 232 11.89 -0.76 10.19
N GLY A 233 11.90 -0.69 11.52
CA GLY A 233 13.03 -1.15 12.35
C GLY A 233 13.30 -2.66 12.22
N ILE A 234 12.38 -3.42 11.63
CA ILE A 234 12.50 -4.84 11.31
C ILE A 234 12.51 -5.11 9.80
N CYS A 235 12.90 -4.12 8.98
CA CYS A 235 12.99 -4.26 7.53
C CYS A 235 13.91 -5.42 7.11
N ARG A 236 13.42 -6.27 6.20
CA ARG A 236 14.09 -7.49 5.74
C ARG A 236 15.05 -7.31 4.57
N GLY A 237 15.07 -6.14 3.91
CA GLY A 237 16.02 -5.92 2.81
C GLY A 237 15.94 -4.55 2.18
N GLY A 238 16.90 -3.67 2.51
CA GLY A 238 17.06 -2.36 1.86
C GLY A 238 17.99 -1.35 2.56
N ASN A 239 18.77 -1.73 3.59
CA ASN A 239 19.79 -0.84 4.15
C ASN A 239 21.15 -1.01 3.46
N THR A 240 21.24 -0.51 2.23
CA THR A 240 22.49 0.07 1.71
C THR A 240 22.12 1.27 0.84
N PHE A 241 22.46 2.46 1.32
CA PHE A 241 22.47 3.69 0.54
C PHE A 241 23.26 3.48 -0.78
N SER A 242 22.56 3.25 -1.88
CA SER A 242 23.11 3.44 -3.23
C SER A 242 21.98 3.78 -4.20
N ARG A 243 22.14 4.94 -4.84
CA ARG A 243 21.24 5.59 -5.81
C ARG A 243 20.87 4.67 -6.99
N VAL A 244 19.78 5.06 -7.67
CA VAL A 244 19.26 4.59 -8.99
C VAL A 244 18.34 3.35 -8.83
N SER A 245 17.09 3.27 -9.31
CA SER A 245 16.47 3.80 -10.53
C SER A 245 14.92 3.65 -10.54
N VAL A 246 14.28 4.61 -11.22
CA VAL A 246 13.20 4.50 -12.25
C VAL A 246 11.76 4.12 -11.83
N ALA A 247 10.86 4.94 -12.37
CA ALA A 247 9.42 5.03 -12.23
C ALA A 247 8.62 3.77 -12.60
N LYS A 248 7.50 3.56 -11.89
CA LYS A 248 6.33 2.84 -12.42
C LYS A 248 5.60 3.77 -13.40
N ALA A 249 5.33 3.27 -14.61
CA ALA A 249 4.42 3.87 -15.58
C ALA A 249 2.95 3.62 -15.18
#